data_AF-A0A143HFC4-F1
#
_entry.id   AF-A0A143HFC4-F1
#
_cell.length_a   1.000
_cell.length_b   1.000
_cell.length_c   1.000
_cell.angle_alpha   90.00
_cell.angle_beta   90.00
_cell.angle_gamma   90.00
#
_symmetry.space_group_name_H-M   'P 1'
#
loop_
_entity.id
_entity.type
_entity.pdbx_description
1 polymer ?
#
loop_
_entity_poly.entity_id
_entity_poly.type
_entity_poly.pdbx_seq_one_letter_code
_entity_poly.pdbx_strand_id
1 'polypeptide(L)' 'MAWGRDAGRKILRGYTAMDVQKRIDDYESRGWKQISKIQTENKNGGAYAVLMELNKRKHA' A
#
# COMPACT_ATOMS: atom_id res chain seq x y z
N MET A 1 -2.73 -18.24 9.78
CA MET A 1 -2.45 -16.79 9.88
C MET A 1 -1.60 -16.39 8.69
N ALA A 2 -2.15 -15.64 7.73
CA ALA A 2 -1.39 -15.17 6.57
C ALA A 2 -0.65 -13.88 6.95
N TRP A 3 0.67 -13.97 7.10
CA TRP A 3 1.53 -12.83 7.37
C TRP A 3 1.29 -11.73 6.31
N GLY A 4 0.77 -10.58 6.73
CA GLY A 4 0.64 -9.38 5.89
C GLY A 4 -0.76 -9.01 5.38
N ARG A 5 -1.84 -9.69 5.83
CA ARG A 5 -3.23 -9.24 5.62
C ARG A 5 -3.96 -9.19 6.96
N ASP A 6 -3.59 -8.23 7.79
CA ASP A 6 -4.32 -8.00 9.04
C ASP A 6 -5.41 -6.95 8.81
N ALA A 7 -6.65 -7.25 9.23
CA ALA A 7 -7.85 -6.42 9.10
C ALA A 7 -8.22 -5.91 7.68
N GLY A 8 -7.56 -6.36 6.61
CA GLY A 8 -7.72 -5.82 5.25
C GLY A 8 -6.71 -4.74 4.88
N ARG A 9 -5.67 -4.52 5.69
CA ARG A 9 -4.60 -3.56 5.44
C ARG A 9 -3.36 -4.24 4.87
N LYS A 10 -2.63 -3.53 4.02
CA LYS A 10 -1.40 -3.99 3.36
C LYS A 10 -0.43 -2.84 3.17
N ILE A 11 0.85 -3.08 3.44
CA ILE A 11 1.93 -2.14 3.14
C ILE A 11 2.50 -2.48 1.76
N LEU A 12 2.57 -1.50 0.87
CA LEU A 12 3.32 -1.60 -0.38
C LEU A 12 4.66 -0.91 -0.21
N ARG A 13 5.72 -1.56 -0.70
CA ARG A 13 7.09 -1.03 -0.70
C ARG A 13 7.61 -0.97 -2.13
N GLY A 14 8.51 -0.04 -2.42
CA GLY A 14 9.16 0.10 -3.72
C GLY A 14 10.46 0.89 -3.61
N TYR A 15 11.40 0.65 -4.51
CA TYR A 15 12.70 1.32 -4.48
C TYR A 15 12.60 2.78 -4.91
N THR A 16 11.63 3.11 -5.77
CA THR A 16 11.36 4.47 -6.22
C THR A 16 9.90 4.88 -5.93
N ALA A 17 9.65 6.19 -5.90
CA ALA A 17 8.29 6.72 -5.74
C ALA A 17 7.38 6.27 -6.89
N MET A 18 7.90 6.18 -8.12
CA MET A 18 7.15 5.70 -9.28
C MET A 18 6.78 4.23 -9.16
N ASP A 19 7.66 3.37 -8.63
CA ASP A 19 7.34 1.96 -8.44
C ASP A 19 6.24 1.76 -7.40
N VAL A 20 6.25 2.57 -6.35
CA VAL A 20 5.17 2.56 -5.36
C VAL A 20 3.88 3.07 -5.99
N GLN A 21 3.92 4.13 -6.79
CA GLN A 21 2.73 4.66 -7.46
C GLN A 21 2.11 3.64 -8.41
N LYS A 22 2.90 2.98 -9.27
CA LYS A 22 2.40 1.92 -10.17
C LYS A 22 1.73 0.78 -9.40
N ARG A 23 2.26 0.43 -8.22
CA ARG A 23 1.64 -0.57 -7.35
C ARG A 23 0.35 -0.02 -6.74
N ILE A 24 0.32 1.21 -6.26
CA ILE A 24 -0.91 1.84 -5.76
C ILE A 24 -2.00 1.75 -6.84
N ASP A 25 -1.71 2.18 -8.07
CA ASP A 25 -2.67 2.17 -9.17
C ASP A 25 -3.20 0.76 -9.47
N ASP A 26 -2.32 -0.26 -9.49
CA ASP A 26 -2.71 -1.67 -9.64
C ASP A 26 -3.63 -2.15 -8.50
N TYR A 27 -3.33 -1.78 -7.25
CA TYR A 27 -4.16 -2.16 -6.11
C TYR A 27 -5.47 -1.37 -6.04
N GLU A 28 -5.48 -0.10 -6.43
CA GLU A 28 -6.70 0.71 -6.54
C GLU A 28 -7.67 0.13 -7.57
N SER A 29 -7.16 -0.34 -8.71
CA SER A 29 -7.97 -1.05 -9.70
C SER A 29 -8.64 -2.32 -9.14
N ARG A 30 -8.05 -2.92 -8.10
CA ARG A 30 -8.54 -4.11 -7.40
C ARG A 30 -9.39 -3.78 -6.17
N GLY A 31 -9.77 -2.51 -5.98
CA GLY A 31 -10.63 -2.06 -4.89
C GLY A 31 -9.91 -1.80 -3.57
N TRP A 32 -8.60 -1.63 -3.58
CA TRP A 32 -7.87 -1.11 -2.42
C TRP A 32 -7.87 0.42 -2.42
N LYS A 33 -7.65 1.02 -1.26
CA LYS A 33 -7.57 2.46 -1.08
C LYS A 33 -6.32 2.82 -0.28
N GLN A 34 -5.61 3.85 -0.72
CA GLN A 34 -4.49 4.41 0.03
C GLN A 34 -4.98 5.11 1.31
N ILE A 35 -4.37 4.78 2.45
CA ILE A 35 -4.68 5.40 3.75
C ILE A 35 -3.57 6.34 4.22
N SER A 36 -2.30 6.01 3.96
CA SER A 36 -1.16 6.83 4.37
C SER A 36 -0.50 7.53 3.19
N LYS A 37 0.27 8.58 3.46
CA LYS A 37 1.18 9.17 2.46
C LYS A 37 2.33 8.20 2.17
N ILE A 38 2.96 8.35 1.00
CA ILE A 38 4.19 7.64 0.66
C ILE A 38 5.31 8.20 1.55
N GLN A 39 5.98 7.35 2.31
CA GLN A 39 7.11 7.72 3.16
C GLN A 39 8.36 6.94 2.76
N THR A 40 9.51 7.59 2.79
CA THR A 40 10.81 6.97 2.54
C THR A 40 11.33 6.38 3.85
N GLU A 41 11.59 5.07 3.92
CA GLU A 41 12.06 4.43 5.17
C GLU A 41 13.51 4.84 5.53
N ASN A 42 14.26 5.53 4.66
CA ASN A 42 15.64 5.93 4.95
C ASN A 42 16.13 7.16 4.16
N LYS A 43 16.74 8.15 4.84
CA LYS A 43 17.26 9.42 4.26
C LYS A 43 18.32 9.22 3.16
N ASN A 44 19.02 8.09 3.14
CA ASN A 44 20.20 7.85 2.28
C ASN A 44 20.05 6.65 1.31
N GLY A 45 18.83 6.13 1.08
CA GLY A 45 18.62 5.06 0.08
C GLY A 45 17.42 4.14 0.31
N GLY A 46 16.47 4.50 1.18
CA GLY A 46 15.45 3.58 1.65
C GLY A 46 14.21 3.54 0.78
N ALA A 47 13.69 2.33 0.54
CA ALA A 47 12.44 2.10 -0.15
C ALA A 47 11.30 3.02 0.33
N TYR A 48 10.50 3.48 -0.63
CA TYR A 48 9.23 4.14 -0.39
C TYR A 48 8.21 3.10 0.09
N ALA A 49 7.40 3.47 1.07
CA ALA A 49 6.34 2.64 1.63
C ALA A 49 5.01 3.40 1.72
N VAL A 50 3.91 2.68 1.54
CA VAL A 50 2.55 3.21 1.65
C VAL A 50 1.62 2.17 2.26
N LEU A 51 0.69 2.60 3.12
CA LEU A 51 -0.35 1.76 3.68
C LEU A 51 -1.62 1.85 2.83
N MET A 52 -2.13 0.70 2.43
CA MET A 52 -3.39 0.53 1.72
C MET A 52 -4.36 -0.35 2.50
N GLU A 53 -5.66 -0.16 2.27
CA GLU A 53 -6.73 -0.96 2.85
C GLU A 53 -7.69 -1.42 1.76
N LEU A 54 -8.06 -2.69 1.79
CA LEU A 54 -9.08 -3.23 0.91
C LEU A 54 -10.42 -2.64 1.33
N ASN A 55 -11.08 -1.95 0.40
CA ASN A 55 -12.39 -1.38 0.64
C ASN A 55 -13.36 -2.56 0.83
N LYS A 56 -13.63 -2.92 2.09
CA LYS A 56 -14.69 -3.89 2.39
C LYS A 56 -15.97 -3.21 1.93
N ARG A 57 -16.53 -3.64 0.79
CA ARG A 57 -17.94 -3.41 0.52
C ARG A 57 -18.64 -3.87 1.78
N LYS A 58 -19.20 -2.93 2.56
CA LYS A 58 -20.15 -3.25 3.63
C LYS A 58 -21.15 -4.17 2.96
N HIS A 59 -21.12 -5.46 3.27
CA HIS A 59 -22.31 -6.25 3.10
C HIS A 59 -23.34 -5.56 4.00
N ALA A 60 -24.40 -5.10 3.33
CA ALA A 60 -25.47 -4.28 3.85
C ALA A 60 -26.06 -4.83 5.16
#